data_AF-A0A1G7ZRP1-F1
#
_entry.id   AF-A0A1G7ZRP1-F1
#
_cell.length_a   1.000
_cell.length_b   1.000
_cell.length_c   1.000
_cell.angle_alpha   90.00
_cell.angle_beta   90.00
_cell.angle_gamma   90.00
#
_symmetry.space_group_name_H-M   'P 1'
#
loop_
_entity.id
_entity.type
_entity.pdbx_description
1 polymer ?
#
loop_
_entity_poly.entity_id
_entity_poly.type
_entity_poly.pdbx_seq_one_letter_code
_entity_poly.pdbx_strand_id
1 'polypeptide(L)' 'MLKYDRRLSDKIVIAHLMSIEEDKPRVADLLIQALELDLSGIGGAVLEKRKSLKDIEDAFERHEEFRQRHAENNG' A
#
# COMPACT_ATOMS: atom_id res chain seq x y z
N MET A 1 -22.00 6.06 12.21
CA MET A 1 -22.11 5.90 10.75
C MET A 1 -20.86 6.51 10.12
N LEU A 2 -19.82 5.70 9.91
CA LEU A 2 -18.56 6.19 9.34
C LEU A 2 -18.76 6.35 7.83
N LYS A 3 -19.10 7.57 7.41
CA LYS A 3 -19.02 8.00 6.01
C LYS A 3 -17.54 8.00 5.63
N TYR A 4 -17.06 6.88 5.12
CA TYR A 4 -15.82 6.88 4.39
C TYR A 4 -16.13 7.08 2.92
N ASP A 5 -15.89 8.29 2.45
CA ASP A 5 -15.46 8.47 1.07
C ASP A 5 -14.05 7.85 0.96
N ARG A 6 -13.96 6.50 1.00
CA ARG A 6 -12.65 5.79 1.09
C ARG A 6 -11.90 6.09 -0.20
N ARG A 7 -10.85 6.90 -0.09
CA ARG A 7 -9.89 7.17 -1.15
C ARG A 7 -9.41 5.84 -1.74
N LEU A 8 -9.13 5.84 -3.03
CA LEU A 8 -8.66 4.64 -3.71
C LEU A 8 -7.40 4.09 -3.02
N SER A 9 -6.47 4.97 -2.64
CA SER A 9 -5.31 4.66 -1.77
C SER A 9 -5.64 3.81 -0.55
N ASP A 10 -6.69 4.15 0.22
CA ASP A 10 -7.02 3.45 1.47
C ASP A 10 -7.47 2.01 1.19
N LYS A 11 -8.20 1.81 0.09
CA LYS A 11 -8.63 0.47 -0.33
C LYS A 11 -7.45 -0.37 -0.80
N ILE A 12 -6.50 0.26 -1.51
CA ILE A 12 -5.29 -0.40 -1.99
C ILE A 12 -4.41 -0.81 -0.80
N VAL A 13 -4.22 0.07 0.20
CA VAL A 13 -3.45 -0.25 1.42
C VAL A 13 -4.06 -1.43 2.16
N ILE A 14 -5.39 -1.44 2.37
CA ILE A 14 -6.05 -2.56 3.06
C ILE A 14 -5.85 -3.88 2.29
N ALA A 15 -6.08 -3.86 0.97
CA ALA A 15 -5.91 -5.06 0.15
C ALA A 15 -4.45 -5.54 0.14
N HIS A 16 -3.49 -4.62 0.13
CA HIS A 16 -2.07 -4.92 0.18
C HIS A 16 -1.70 -5.62 1.48
N LEU A 17 -2.13 -5.09 2.63
CA LEU A 17 -1.92 -5.71 3.93
C LEU A 17 -2.51 -7.12 3.99
N MET A 18 -3.74 -7.32 3.49
CA MET A 18 -4.35 -8.66 3.41
C MET A 18 -3.53 -9.61 2.52
N SER A 19 -2.97 -9.13 1.41
CA SER A 19 -2.16 -9.97 0.53
C SER A 19 -0.82 -10.39 1.16
N ILE A 20 -0.26 -9.56 2.05
CA ILE A 20 0.90 -9.92 2.88
C ILE A 20 0.51 -10.97 3.91
N GLU A 21 -0.62 -10.78 4.61
CA GLU A 21 -1.12 -11.73 5.61
C GLU A 21 -1.46 -13.10 5.00
N GLU A 22 -1.97 -13.12 3.78
CA GLU A 22 -2.32 -14.34 3.04
C GLU A 22 -1.15 -14.95 2.25
N ASP A 23 0.08 -14.42 2.39
CA ASP A 23 1.29 -14.90 1.71
C ASP A 23 1.16 -14.93 0.17
N LYS A 24 0.58 -13.88 -0.41
CA LYS A 24 0.31 -13.73 -1.85
C LYS A 24 1.25 -12.71 -2.49
N PRO A 25 2.52 -13.06 -2.76
CA PRO A 25 3.53 -12.07 -3.10
C PRO A 25 3.26 -11.33 -4.41
N ARG A 26 2.80 -12.05 -5.43
CA ARG A 26 2.47 -11.42 -6.71
C ARG A 26 1.31 -10.42 -6.61
N VAL A 27 0.38 -10.65 -5.68
CA VAL A 27 -0.76 -9.75 -5.43
C VAL A 27 -0.29 -8.50 -4.67
N ALA A 28 0.57 -8.69 -3.66
CA ALA A 28 1.19 -7.59 -2.92
C ALA A 28 1.97 -6.66 -3.85
N ASP A 29 2.76 -7.21 -4.78
CA ASP A 29 3.52 -6.44 -5.78
C ASP A 29 2.62 -5.57 -6.67
N LEU A 30 1.49 -6.11 -7.12
CA LEU A 30 0.57 -5.39 -8.00
C LEU A 30 -0.17 -4.27 -7.25
N LEU A 31 -0.52 -4.53 -6.00
CA LEU A 31 -1.23 -3.56 -5.16
C LEU A 31 -0.32 -2.39 -4.76
N ILE A 32 0.94 -2.65 -4.41
CA ILE A 32 1.86 -1.56 -4.08
C ILE A 32 2.16 -0.67 -5.31
N GLN A 33 2.30 -1.26 -6.50
CA GLN A 33 2.45 -0.51 -7.76
C GLN A 33 1.20 0.33 -8.06
N ALA A 34 0.00 -0.21 -7.81
CA ALA A 34 -1.24 0.54 -7.96
C ALA A 34 -1.32 1.74 -6.99
N LEU A 35 -0.81 1.58 -5.76
CA LEU A 35 -0.73 2.67 -4.78
C LEU A 35 0.22 3.78 -5.25
N GLU A 36 1.39 3.42 -5.77
CA GLU A 36 2.34 4.38 -6.34
C GLU A 36 1.71 5.20 -7.49
N LEU A 37 0.98 4.52 -8.38
CA LEU A 37 0.29 5.17 -9.50
C LEU A 37 -0.79 6.15 -9.01
N ASP A 38 -1.64 5.75 -8.06
CA ASP A 38 -2.67 6.60 -7.47
C ASP A 38 -2.06 7.86 -6.84
N LEU A 39 -0.96 7.71 -6.11
CA LEU A 39 -0.26 8.82 -5.46
C LEU A 39 0.48 9.73 -6.46
N SER A 40 0.99 9.18 -7.56
CA SER A 40 1.65 9.96 -8.62
C SER A 40 0.67 10.86 -9.40
N GLY A 41 -0.62 10.49 -9.46
CA GLY A 41 -1.68 11.31 -10.05
C GLY A 41 -2.04 12.55 -9.22
N ILE A 42 -1.72 12.55 -7.92
CA ILE A 42 -1.99 13.64 -6.96
C ILE A 42 -0.78 14.60 -6.89
N GLY A 43 -0.22 14.95 -8.06
CA GLY A 43 0.78 16.02 -8.20
C GLY A 43 0.17 17.42 -8.17
N GLY A 44 -1.16 17.54 -8.22
CA GLY A 44 -1.88 18.82 -8.19
C GLY A 44 -2.81 18.91 -6.98
N ALA A 45 -2.51 19.85 -6.09
CA ALA A 45 -3.39 20.38 -5.03
C ALA A 45 -3.61 19.55 -3.73
N VAL A 46 -3.05 20.12 -2.65
CA VAL A 46 -3.73 20.39 -1.37
C VAL A 46 -3.75 19.29 -0.29
N LEU A 47 -2.77 19.41 0.63
CA LEU A 47 -2.96 19.64 2.08
C LEU A 47 -3.79 18.68 2.98
N GLU A 48 -4.26 17.52 2.53
CA GLU A 48 -4.77 16.46 3.44
C GLU A 48 -3.71 15.39 3.77
N LYS A 49 -2.48 15.80 4.05
CA LYS A 49 -1.31 14.91 3.94
C LYS A 49 -0.86 14.20 5.22
N ARG A 50 -1.13 14.68 6.44
CA ARG A 50 -0.35 14.18 7.60
C ARG A 50 -0.76 12.85 8.21
N LYS A 51 -2.02 12.42 8.08
CA LYS A 51 -2.46 11.12 8.64
C LYS A 51 -2.41 9.99 7.61
N SER A 52 -2.76 10.25 6.35
CA SER A 52 -2.68 9.25 5.29
C SER A 52 -1.26 8.94 4.86
N LEU A 53 -0.31 9.89 4.98
CA LEU A 53 1.10 9.62 4.64
C LEU A 53 1.69 8.51 5.50
N LYS A 54 1.40 8.47 6.79
CA LYS A 54 1.97 7.46 7.69
C LYS A 54 1.50 6.04 7.31
N ASP A 55 0.20 5.86 7.07
CA ASP A 55 -0.34 4.55 6.70
C ASP A 55 0.19 4.06 5.33
N ILE A 56 0.50 5.01 4.43
CA ILE A 56 1.14 4.73 3.14
C ILE A 56 2.61 4.33 3.35
N GLU A 57 3.37 5.12 4.12
CA GLU A 57 4.78 4.84 4.46
C GLU A 57 4.91 3.46 5.13
N ASP A 58 4.06 3.16 6.11
CA ASP A 58 4.00 1.87 6.80
C ASP A 58 3.71 0.72 5.80
N ALA A 59 2.89 0.95 4.76
CA ALA A 59 2.59 -0.07 3.75
C ALA A 59 3.81 -0.37 2.86
N PHE A 60 4.59 0.64 2.48
CA PHE A 60 5.83 0.45 1.73
C PHE A 60 6.90 -0.29 2.55
N GLU A 61 7.07 0.08 3.83
CA GLU A 61 8.02 -0.57 4.73
C GLU A 61 7.68 -2.06 4.90
N ARG A 62 6.41 -2.38 5.21
CA ARG A 62 5.95 -3.77 5.31
C ARG A 62 6.12 -4.56 4.02
N HIS A 63 5.95 -3.91 2.87
CA HIS A 63 6.19 -4.57 1.59
C HIS A 63 7.65 -4.93 1.40
N GLU A 64 8.58 -4.05 1.79
CA GLU A 64 10.01 -4.32 1.70
C GLU A 64 10.44 -5.50 2.58
N GLU A 65 10.00 -5.53 3.84
CA GLU A 65 10.22 -6.66 4.73
C GLU A 65 9.63 -7.96 4.18
N PHE A 66 8.43 -7.89 3.60
CA PHE A 66 7.78 -9.02 2.96
C PHE A 66 8.58 -9.53 1.75
N ARG A 67 9.10 -8.63 0.89
CA ARG A 67 9.96 -9.00 -0.23
C ARG A 67 11.26 -9.66 0.21
N GLN A 68 11.90 -9.15 1.26
CA GLN A 68 13.15 -9.72 1.80
C GLN A 68 12.93 -11.17 2.25
N ARG A 69 11.84 -11.44 2.99
CA ARG A 69 11.46 -12.81 3.39
C ARG A 69 11.23 -13.74 2.20
N HIS A 70 10.62 -13.26 1.12
CA HIS A 70 10.40 -14.08 -0.09
C HIS A 70 11.63 -14.19 -1.00
N ALA A 71 12.56 -13.24 -0.94
CA ALA A 71 13.83 -13.32 -1.66
C ALA A 71 14.75 -14.37 -1.02
N GLU A 72 14.79 -14.43 0.31
CA GLU A 72 15.59 -15.41 1.07
C GLU A 72 15.08 -16.85 0.92
N ASN A 73 13.77 -17.05 0.71
CA ASN A 73 13.17 -18.38 0.51
C ASN A 73 13.29 -18.92 -0.93
N ASN A 74 13.81 -18.13 -1.88
CA ASN A 74 14.02 -18.54 -3.27
C ASN A 74 15.52 -18.63 -3.66
N GLY A 75 16.43 -18.59 -2.66
CA GLY A 75 17.88 -18.74 -2.81
C GLY A 75 18.38 -20.14 -2.46
#